data_AF-A0A355X836-F1
#
_entry.id   AF-A0A355X836-F1
#
_cell.length_a   1.000
_cell.length_b   1.000
_cell.length_c   1.000
_cell.angle_alpha   90.00
_cell.angle_beta   90.00
_cell.angle_gamma   90.00
#
_symmetry.space_group_name_H-M   'P 1'
#
loop_
_entity.id
_entity.type
_entity.pdbx_description
1 polymer ?
#
loop_
_entity_poly.entity_id
_entity_poly.type
_entity_poly.pdbx_seq_one_letter_code
_entity_poly.pdbx_strand_id
1 'polypeptide(L)' 'MKIEGNQKELDAMEQFHKGNRTEGLKLQEEFAAQFRTEYKEKDHCPCQKACRYHGNCKECVAI' A
#
# COMPACT_ATOMS: atom_id res chain seq x y z
N MET A 1 4.57 7.97 -6.14
CA MET A 1 4.67 6.56 -6.50
C MET A 1 3.38 6.16 -7.17
N LYS A 2 3.41 5.17 -8.07
CA LYS A 2 2.17 4.53 -8.52
C LYS A 2 1.72 3.57 -7.41
N ILE A 3 0.47 3.68 -6.97
CA ILE A 3 -0.10 2.79 -5.93
C ILE A 3 -0.61 1.53 -6.62
N GLU A 4 -1.54 1.71 -7.57
CA GLU A 4 -2.10 0.60 -8.34
C GLU A 4 -1.07 -0.05 -9.27
N GLY A 5 -0.81 -1.34 -9.08
CA GLY A 5 0.20 -2.07 -9.84
C GLY A 5 1.62 -1.64 -9.50
N ASN A 6 1.88 -1.25 -8.25
CA ASN A 6 3.24 -1.01 -7.78
C ASN A 6 4.04 -2.31 -7.82
N GLN A 7 5.24 -2.27 -8.38
CA GLN A 7 6.09 -3.44 -8.48
C GLN A 7 6.40 -4.07 -7.12
N LYS A 8 6.62 -3.27 -6.06
CA LYS A 8 6.89 -3.79 -4.72
C LYS A 8 5.70 -4.54 -4.12
N GLU A 9 4.49 -4.07 -4.38
CA GLU A 9 3.27 -4.75 -3.93
C GLU A 9 3.07 -6.06 -4.70
N LEU A 10 3.31 -6.05 -6.02
CA LEU A 10 3.28 -7.26 -6.84
C LEU A 10 4.33 -8.29 -6.41
N ASP A 11 5.54 -7.84 -6.11
CA ASP A 11 6.63 -8.69 -5.63
C ASP A 11 6.30 -9.24 -4.23
N ALA A 12 5.72 -8.42 -3.34
CA ALA A 12 5.25 -8.87 -2.03
C ALA A 12 4.20 -9.98 -2.16
N MET A 13 3.23 -9.81 -3.05
CA MET A 13 2.20 -10.81 -3.35
C MET A 13 2.80 -12.09 -3.93
N GLU A 14 3.80 -11.98 -4.81
CA GLU A 14 4.53 -13.15 -5.33
C GLU A 14 5.24 -13.92 -4.21
N GLN A 15 5.89 -13.22 -3.27
CA GLN A 15 6.53 -13.86 -2.11
C GLN A 15 5.51 -14.54 -1.20
N PHE A 16 4.34 -13.93 -0.97
CA PHE A 16 3.26 -14.57 -0.22
C PHE A 16 2.74 -15.82 -0.91
N HIS A 17 2.57 -15.81 -2.24
CA HIS A 17 2.17 -16.99 -3.02
C HIS A 17 3.22 -18.11 -2.98
N LYS A 18 4.50 -17.75 -2.89
CA LYS A 18 5.62 -18.70 -2.70
C LYS A 18 5.73 -19.23 -1.26
N GLY A 19 4.94 -18.70 -0.31
CA GLY A 19 5.02 -19.05 1.12
C GLY A 19 6.09 -18.29 1.91
N ASN A 20 6.83 -17.38 1.26
CA ASN A 20 7.90 -16.58 1.86
C ASN A 20 7.34 -15.37 2.61
N ARG A 21 6.64 -15.62 3.73
CA ARG A 21 5.93 -14.56 4.47
C ARG A 21 6.85 -13.43 4.95
N THR A 22 8.07 -13.75 5.37
CA THR A 22 9.03 -12.73 5.85
C THR A 22 9.41 -11.74 4.75
N GLU A 23 9.71 -12.23 3.55
CA GLU A 23 10.09 -11.35 2.43
C GLU A 23 8.88 -10.59 1.90
N GLY A 24 7.71 -11.22 1.85
CA GLY A 24 6.45 -10.55 1.51
C GLY A 24 6.14 -9.39 2.46
N LEU A 25 6.25 -9.61 3.78
CA LEU A 25 6.04 -8.57 4.79
C LEU A 25 7.04 -7.43 4.67
N LYS A 26 8.32 -7.74 4.44
CA LYS A 26 9.36 -6.72 4.25
C LYS A 26 9.04 -5.80 3.06
N LEU A 27 8.67 -6.39 1.92
CA LEU A 27 8.31 -5.63 0.71
C LEU A 27 7.03 -4.80 0.92
N GLN A 28 6.04 -5.35 1.62
CA GLN A 28 4.81 -4.65 1.98
C GLN A 28 5.08 -3.47 2.94
N GLU A 29 5.94 -3.65 3.94
CA GLU A 29 6.35 -2.59 4.87
C GLU A 29 7.11 -1.47 4.17
N GLU A 30 8.01 -1.81 3.25
CA GLU A 30 8.71 -0.83 2.44
C GLU A 30 7.75 0.00 1.57
N PHE A 31 6.79 -0.67 0.92
CA PHE A 31 5.74 0.00 0.17
C PHE A 31 4.93 0.94 1.08
N ALA A 32 4.49 0.45 2.23
CA ALA A 32 3.72 1.24 3.19
C ALA A 32 4.52 2.43 3.76
N ALA A 33 5.82 2.28 4.00
CA ALA A 33 6.70 3.36 4.46
C ALA A 33 6.89 4.44 3.39
N GLN A 34 7.10 4.04 2.13
CA GLN A 34 7.18 4.95 1.00
C GLN A 34 5.85 5.68 0.79
N PHE A 35 4.74 4.95 0.84
CA PHE A 35 3.40 5.51 0.74
C PHE A 35 3.15 6.55 1.84
N ARG A 36 3.41 6.21 3.11
CA ARG A 36 3.21 7.14 4.24
C ARG A 36 4.06 8.41 4.13
N THR A 37 5.24 8.31 3.55
CA THR A 37 6.13 9.47 3.36
C THR A 37 5.64 10.35 2.21
N GLU A 38 5.33 9.75 1.07
CA GLU A 38 4.98 10.50 -0.14
C GLU A 38 3.56 11.07 -0.10
N TYR A 39 2.64 10.37 0.55
CA TYR A 39 1.25 10.78 0.76
C TYR A 39 1.02 11.41 2.15
N LYS A 40 2.09 11.88 2.81
CA LYS A 40 1.98 12.59 4.10
C LYS A 40 1.17 13.88 3.98
N GLU A 41 1.31 14.59 2.87
CA GLU A 41 0.67 15.89 2.60
C GLU A 41 -0.29 15.83 1.41
N LYS A 42 -0.47 14.64 0.82
CA LYS A 42 -1.35 14.42 -0.34
C LYS A 42 -2.44 13.44 0.08
N ASP A 43 -3.70 13.87 0.02
CA ASP A 43 -4.81 12.94 0.20
C ASP A 43 -4.92 12.05 -1.05
N HIS A 44 -4.92 10.74 -0.86
CA HIS A 44 -5.16 9.79 -1.93
C HIS A 44 -6.50 9.11 -1.69
N CYS A 45 -7.59 9.74 -2.12
CA CYS A 45 -8.87 9.06 -2.15
C CYS A 45 -9.34 8.86 -3.61
N PRO A 46 -9.07 7.69 -4.22
CA PRO A 46 -9.64 7.34 -5.51
C PRO A 46 -11.10 6.86 -5.39
N CYS A 47 -11.65 6.82 -4.18
CA CYS A 47 -12.99 6.29 -3.93
C CYS A 47 -14.05 7.19 -4.56
N GLN A 48 -14.77 6.65 -5.56
CA GLN A 48 -15.93 7.32 -6.16
C GLN A 48 -17.17 7.30 -5.25
N LYS A 49 -17.10 6.64 -4.09
CA LYS A 49 -18.17 6.51 -3.09
C LYS A 49 -17.65 6.98 -1.73
N ALA A 50 -18.56 7.27 -0.81
CA ALA A 50 -18.21 7.64 0.56
C ALA A 50 -17.36 6.54 1.22
N CYS A 51 -16.05 6.78 1.34
CA CYS A 51 -15.12 5.90 2.03
C CYS A 51 -15.08 6.26 3.52
N ARG A 52 -15.15 5.25 4.40
CA ARG A 52 -14.97 5.41 5.85
C ARG A 52 -13.59 5.98 6.22
N TYR A 53 -12.63 5.83 5.32
CA TYR A 53 -11.26 6.29 5.48
C TYR A 53 -10.95 7.57 4.68
N HIS A 54 -11.96 8.32 4.23
CA HIS A 54 -11.74 9.62 3.57
C HIS A 54 -10.87 10.54 4.45
N GLY A 55 -9.82 11.13 3.88
CA GLY A 55 -8.83 11.92 4.60
C GLY A 55 -7.88 11.11 5.50
N ASN A 56 -8.02 9.79 5.55
CA ASN A 56 -7.16 8.86 6.27
C ASN A 56 -6.77 7.66 5.38
N CYS A 57 -6.53 7.92 4.10
CA CYS A 57 -6.30 6.90 3.08
C CYS A 57 -5.03 6.06 3.33
N LYS A 58 -4.16 6.50 4.25
CA LYS A 58 -3.05 5.71 4.80
C LYS A 58 -3.49 4.43 5.49
N GLU A 59 -4.65 4.43 6.15
CA GLU A 59 -5.24 3.22 6.73
C GLU A 59 -5.99 2.41 5.66
N CYS A 60 -6.50 3.06 4.62
CA CYS A 60 -7.21 2.37 3.54
C CYS A 60 -6.31 1.55 2.62
N VAL A 61 -5.08 2.02 2.37
CA VAL A 61 -4.13 1.40 1.43
C VAL A 61 -3.13 0.46 2.14
N ALA A 62 -2.96 0.61 3.45
CA ALA A 62 -2.00 -0.19 4.23
C ALA A 62 -2.63 -1.38 4.99
N ILE A 63 -3.93 -1.64 4.82
CA ILE A 63 -4.61 -2.88 5.27
C ILE A 63 -4.48 -3.92 4.17
#